data_AF-A0A3G8R3D1-F1
#
_entry.id   AF-A0A3G8R3D1-F1
#
_cell.length_a   1.000
_cell.length_b   1.000
_cell.length_c   1.000
_cell.angle_alpha   90.00
_cell.angle_beta   90.00
_cell.angle_gamma   90.00
#
_symmetry.space_group_name_H-M   'P 1'
#
loop_
_entity.id
_entity.type
_entity.pdbx_description
1 polymer ?
#
loop_
_entity_poly.entity_id
_entity_poly.type
_entity_poly.pdbx_seq_one_letter_code
_entity_poly.pdbx_strand_id
1 'polypeptide(L)'
;MSTRRKLHMRNIIKKALKASRNRKNSSYALVHHARSRMQIIVVLCISVCMLFMVCKTAVAEAIDQQNQQQKRVAVIIDDLGNNMKGTKEILNLPVKITVAVMPFLPTTKQDAMEAHKRGHDVIVHLPMEPKQGKPEWLGPGAIKGNMTDEEVRAKVTAAIKDVPYAIGMNNHMGSKVTSDKRIMSIVLDVCKEHGLFFVDSRTNYWSVVPELAAKKGMPPVRNDVFLDDVHTLAHVNRQLSKVVEWLAEHNTCVTIGHVGVSGMYTSSGLHSSVPKLKEHAQFVGISDLVRDVWGWTGDPATNTTTPSDGQ
;
A
#
# COMPACT_ATOMS: atom_id res chain seq x y z
N MET A 1 -23.05 1.16 106.24
CA MET A 1 -23.46 0.56 104.93
C MET A 1 -22.57 -0.63 104.62
N SER A 2 -23.15 -1.85 104.61
CA SER A 2 -22.42 -3.13 104.63
C SER A 2 -21.26 -3.22 103.63
N THR A 3 -20.05 -3.50 104.15
CA THR A 3 -18.80 -3.79 103.42
C THR A 3 -19.00 -4.80 102.30
N ARG A 4 -19.96 -5.73 102.48
CA ARG A 4 -20.35 -6.76 101.50
C ARG A 4 -21.06 -6.17 100.28
N ARG A 5 -21.95 -5.17 100.44
CA ARG A 5 -22.60 -4.47 99.32
C ARG A 5 -21.61 -3.61 98.52
N LYS A 6 -20.67 -2.92 99.18
CA LYS A 6 -19.62 -2.14 98.49
C LYS A 6 -18.66 -3.04 97.69
N LEU A 7 -18.28 -4.20 98.22
CA LEU A 7 -17.44 -5.17 97.52
C LEU A 7 -18.17 -5.81 96.34
N HIS A 8 -19.44 -6.19 96.51
CA HIS A 8 -20.27 -6.73 95.43
C HIS A 8 -20.45 -5.72 94.29
N MET A 9 -20.73 -4.45 94.61
CA MET A 9 -20.85 -3.37 93.63
C MET A 9 -19.53 -3.11 92.89
N ARG A 10 -18.39 -3.13 93.60
CA ARG A 10 -17.06 -3.06 92.98
C ARG A 10 -16.79 -4.21 92.02
N ASN A 11 -17.21 -5.44 92.35
CA ASN A 11 -17.03 -6.60 91.48
C ASN A 11 -17.93 -6.54 90.25
N ILE A 12 -19.17 -6.05 90.37
CA ILE A 12 -20.07 -5.79 89.23
C ILE A 12 -19.45 -4.72 88.31
N ILE A 13 -18.96 -3.61 88.87
CA ILE A 13 -18.32 -2.54 88.10
C ILE A 13 -17.06 -3.07 87.39
N LYS A 14 -16.20 -3.84 88.07
CA LYS A 14 -15.01 -4.46 87.45
C LYS A 14 -15.39 -5.41 86.32
N LYS A 15 -16.43 -6.25 86.49
CA LYS A 15 -16.93 -7.13 85.42
C LYS A 15 -17.50 -6.34 84.24
N ALA A 16 -18.29 -5.29 84.51
CA ALA A 16 -18.86 -4.42 83.48
C ALA A 16 -17.77 -3.67 82.70
N LEU A 17 -16.74 -3.14 83.38
CA LEU A 17 -15.59 -2.49 82.76
C LEU A 17 -14.77 -3.48 81.90
N LYS A 18 -14.53 -4.71 82.38
CA LYS A 18 -13.84 -5.75 81.62
C LYS A 18 -14.63 -6.16 80.37
N ALA A 19 -15.94 -6.33 80.49
CA ALA A 19 -16.84 -6.64 79.37
C ALA A 19 -16.93 -5.49 78.35
N SER A 20 -16.93 -4.24 78.82
CA SER A 20 -16.87 -3.03 77.97
C SER A 20 -15.55 -2.94 77.21
N ARG A 21 -14.41 -3.19 77.88
CA ARG A 21 -13.08 -3.21 77.26
C ARG A 21 -12.94 -4.31 76.20
N ASN A 22 -13.42 -5.52 76.49
CA ASN A 22 -13.41 -6.62 75.51
C ASN A 22 -14.30 -6.32 74.29
N ARG A 23 -15.48 -5.70 74.49
CA ARG A 23 -16.34 -5.25 73.37
C ARG A 23 -15.68 -4.19 72.50
N LYS A 24 -15.03 -3.19 73.10
CA LYS A 24 -14.24 -2.19 72.35
C LYS A 24 -13.12 -2.84 71.55
N ASN A 25 -12.29 -3.69 72.17
CA ASN A 25 -11.19 -4.37 71.49
C ASN A 25 -11.67 -5.26 70.32
N SER A 26 -12.80 -5.96 70.48
CA SER A 26 -13.42 -6.76 69.41
C SER A 26 -13.93 -5.90 68.24
N SER A 27 -14.57 -4.75 68.52
CA SER A 27 -14.94 -3.78 67.47
C SER A 27 -13.72 -3.20 66.75
N TYR A 28 -12.64 -2.86 67.46
CA TYR A 28 -11.40 -2.36 66.82
C TYR A 28 -10.77 -3.41 65.90
N ALA A 29 -10.72 -4.68 66.31
CA ALA A 29 -10.21 -5.76 65.48
C ALA A 29 -11.07 -5.99 64.22
N LEU A 30 -12.39 -5.95 64.34
CA LEU A 30 -13.32 -6.04 63.21
C LEU A 30 -13.14 -4.91 62.19
N VAL A 31 -13.04 -3.66 62.66
CA VAL A 31 -12.81 -2.49 61.79
C VAL A 31 -11.44 -2.55 61.14
N HIS A 32 -10.41 -3.00 61.85
CA HIS A 32 -9.06 -3.17 61.30
C HIS A 32 -9.01 -4.27 60.23
N HIS A 33 -9.65 -5.43 60.47
CA HIS A 33 -9.77 -6.49 59.47
C HIS A 33 -10.58 -6.07 58.25
N ALA A 34 -11.67 -5.31 58.44
CA ALA A 34 -12.47 -4.78 57.33
C ALA A 34 -11.67 -3.77 56.49
N ARG A 35 -10.91 -2.86 57.11
CA ARG A 35 -10.02 -1.92 56.41
C ARG A 35 -8.91 -2.64 55.66
N SER A 36 -8.26 -3.63 56.27
CA SER A 36 -7.21 -4.43 55.63
C SER A 36 -7.74 -5.23 54.44
N ARG A 37 -8.93 -5.87 54.55
CA ARG A 37 -9.59 -6.53 53.42
C ARG A 37 -9.98 -5.55 52.32
N MET A 38 -10.50 -4.38 52.68
CA MET A 38 -10.84 -3.34 51.70
C MET A 38 -9.60 -2.81 50.98
N GLN A 39 -8.48 -2.62 51.68
CA GLN A 39 -7.20 -2.27 51.07
C GLN A 39 -6.72 -3.36 50.10
N ILE A 40 -6.81 -4.64 50.48
CA ILE A 40 -6.45 -5.76 49.59
C ILE A 40 -7.34 -5.76 48.34
N ILE A 41 -8.65 -5.58 48.50
CA ILE A 41 -9.60 -5.53 47.37
C ILE A 41 -9.28 -4.35 46.45
N VAL A 42 -8.99 -3.16 46.99
CA VAL A 42 -8.63 -1.98 46.20
C VAL A 42 -7.33 -2.22 45.43
N VAL A 43 -6.30 -2.78 46.07
CA VAL A 43 -5.02 -3.11 45.42
C VAL A 43 -5.22 -4.17 44.32
N LEU A 44 -6.05 -5.18 44.56
CA LEU A 44 -6.40 -6.19 43.57
C LEU A 44 -7.13 -5.54 42.37
N CYS A 45 -8.12 -4.69 42.62
CA CYS A 45 -8.84 -3.97 41.56
C CYS A 45 -7.90 -3.08 40.74
N ILE A 46 -7.00 -2.33 41.39
CA ILE A 46 -6.01 -1.49 40.69
C ILE A 46 -5.08 -2.36 39.84
N SER A 47 -4.60 -3.48 40.37
CA SER A 47 -3.69 -4.40 39.67
C SER A 47 -4.37 -5.03 38.46
N VAL A 48 -5.64 -5.44 38.60
CA VAL A 48 -6.46 -5.97 37.50
C VAL A 48 -6.71 -4.89 36.44
N CYS A 49 -7.05 -3.65 36.83
CA CYS A 49 -7.21 -2.54 35.88
C CYS A 49 -5.91 -2.21 35.13
N MET A 50 -4.76 -2.20 35.82
CA MET A 50 -3.47 -2.00 35.17
C MET A 50 -3.15 -3.14 34.19
N LEU A 51 -3.41 -4.40 34.56
CA LEU A 51 -3.23 -5.55 33.69
C LEU A 51 -4.11 -5.45 32.43
N PHE A 52 -5.39 -5.09 32.57
CA PHE A 52 -6.28 -4.86 31.44
C PHE A 52 -5.79 -3.74 30.52
N MET A 53 -5.25 -2.66 31.08
CA MET A 53 -4.73 -1.54 30.29
C MET A 53 -3.47 -1.94 29.50
N VAL A 54 -2.54 -2.67 30.13
CA VAL A 54 -1.34 -3.24 29.48
C VAL A 54 -1.71 -4.26 28.40
N CYS A 55 -2.70 -5.12 28.65
CA CYS A 55 -3.18 -6.05 27.63
C CYS A 55 -3.81 -5.33 26.43
N LYS A 56 -4.58 -4.26 26.66
CA LYS A 56 -5.18 -3.47 25.56
C LYS A 56 -4.11 -2.82 24.68
N THR A 57 -3.06 -2.25 25.26
CA THR A 57 -1.98 -1.63 24.48
C THR A 57 -1.21 -2.68 23.69
N ALA A 58 -0.86 -3.82 24.30
CA ALA A 58 -0.15 -4.90 23.61
C ALA A 58 -0.96 -5.49 22.43
N VAL A 59 -2.29 -5.63 22.58
CA VAL A 59 -3.16 -6.08 21.49
C VAL A 59 -3.25 -5.03 20.37
N ALA A 60 -3.34 -3.74 20.71
CA ALA A 60 -3.36 -2.67 19.72
C ALA A 60 -2.04 -2.59 18.93
N GLU A 61 -0.89 -2.73 19.62
CA GLU A 61 0.44 -2.78 18.98
C GLU A 61 0.59 -4.00 18.08
N ALA A 62 0.11 -5.18 18.50
CA ALA A 62 0.14 -6.38 17.67
C ALA A 62 -0.74 -6.25 16.42
N ILE A 63 -1.93 -5.65 16.54
CA ILE A 63 -2.81 -5.36 15.40
C ILE A 63 -2.17 -4.34 14.46
N ASP A 64 -1.54 -3.29 14.99
CA ASP A 64 -0.84 -2.29 14.17
C ASP A 64 0.35 -2.89 13.43
N GLN A 65 1.18 -3.69 14.11
CA GLN A 65 2.28 -4.41 13.47
C GLN A 65 1.80 -5.38 12.38
N GLN A 66 0.71 -6.12 12.64
CA GLN A 66 0.12 -7.00 11.63
C GLN A 66 -0.44 -6.20 10.44
N ASN A 67 -1.07 -5.05 10.68
CA ASN A 67 -1.56 -4.17 9.63
C ASN A 67 -0.40 -3.54 8.82
N GLN A 68 0.70 -3.17 9.47
CA GLN A 68 1.89 -2.68 8.76
C GLN A 68 2.53 -3.76 7.89
N GLN A 69 2.53 -5.02 8.34
CA GLN A 69 2.91 -6.16 7.49
C GLN A 69 1.97 -6.41 6.32
N GLN A 70 0.73 -5.89 6.34
CA GLN A 70 -0.21 -5.98 5.22
C GLN A 70 -0.12 -4.83 4.22
N LYS A 71 0.52 -3.70 4.59
CA LYS A 71 0.64 -2.53 3.73
C LYS A 71 1.62 -2.81 2.59
N ARG A 72 1.19 -2.52 1.36
CA ARG A 72 1.94 -2.83 0.15
C ARG A 72 2.05 -1.61 -0.76
N VAL A 73 3.24 -1.39 -1.29
CA VAL A 73 3.50 -0.33 -2.27
C VAL A 73 4.03 -0.95 -3.56
N ALA A 74 3.36 -0.64 -4.67
CA ALA A 74 3.86 -0.93 -6.01
C ALA A 74 4.36 0.36 -6.65
N VAL A 75 5.64 0.39 -6.99
CA VAL A 75 6.26 1.48 -7.72
C VAL A 75 6.32 1.10 -9.20
N ILE A 76 5.67 1.88 -10.04
CA ILE A 76 5.75 1.78 -11.50
C ILE A 76 6.66 2.88 -12.01
N ILE A 77 7.59 2.53 -12.89
CA ILE A 77 8.46 3.50 -13.56
C ILE A 77 8.16 3.53 -15.05
N ASP A 78 7.61 4.65 -15.51
CA ASP A 78 7.20 4.93 -16.88
C ASP A 78 8.38 5.40 -17.75
N ASP A 79 8.15 5.42 -19.08
CA ASP A 79 9.04 5.92 -20.14
C ASP A 79 10.30 5.11 -20.49
N LEU A 80 10.42 3.85 -20.07
CA LEU A 80 11.53 3.01 -20.55
C LEU A 80 11.39 2.70 -22.06
N GLY A 81 12.48 2.27 -22.69
CA GLY A 81 12.49 1.84 -24.10
C GLY A 81 13.34 2.69 -25.04
N ASN A 82 13.98 3.77 -24.56
CA ASN A 82 14.79 4.65 -25.41
C ASN A 82 16.08 5.17 -24.74
N ASN A 83 16.86 4.31 -24.08
CA ASN A 83 18.10 4.68 -23.37
C ASN A 83 17.94 5.89 -22.44
N MET A 84 16.80 5.96 -21.75
CA MET A 84 16.46 7.11 -20.94
C MET A 84 17.40 7.27 -19.75
N LYS A 85 17.69 8.53 -19.39
CA LYS A 85 18.48 8.85 -18.20
C LYS A 85 17.77 8.30 -16.96
N GLY A 86 18.51 7.66 -16.05
CA GLY A 86 17.93 7.04 -14.85
C GLY A 86 17.53 5.57 -15.03
N THR A 87 17.45 5.02 -16.25
CA THR A 87 17.05 3.62 -16.48
C THR A 87 17.96 2.65 -15.72
N LYS A 88 19.28 2.86 -15.78
CA LYS A 88 20.24 1.99 -15.09
C LYS A 88 20.06 2.06 -13.58
N GLU A 89 19.88 3.25 -13.03
CA GLU A 89 19.73 3.49 -11.60
C GLU A 89 18.42 2.85 -11.09
N ILE A 90 17.33 3.01 -11.85
CA ILE A 90 16.02 2.41 -11.55
C ILE A 90 16.09 0.87 -11.53
N LEU A 91 16.70 0.26 -12.55
CA LEU A 91 16.85 -1.20 -12.64
C LEU A 91 17.81 -1.79 -11.58
N ASN A 92 18.52 -0.95 -10.83
CA ASN A 92 19.39 -1.35 -9.73
C ASN A 92 18.81 -1.02 -8.34
N LEU A 93 17.56 -0.56 -8.26
CA LEU A 93 16.92 -0.31 -6.96
C LEU A 93 16.86 -1.61 -6.12
N PRO A 94 17.08 -1.52 -4.80
CA PRO A 94 17.13 -2.70 -3.91
C PRO A 94 15.72 -3.20 -3.50
N VAL A 95 14.76 -3.11 -4.43
CA VAL A 95 13.35 -3.48 -4.30
C VAL A 95 12.79 -3.96 -5.64
N LYS A 96 11.77 -4.82 -5.58
CA LYS A 96 10.97 -5.15 -6.77
C LYS A 96 10.17 -3.91 -7.18
N ILE A 97 10.22 -3.58 -8.46
CA ILE A 97 9.42 -2.52 -9.10
C ILE A 97 8.67 -3.11 -10.30
N THR A 98 7.81 -2.29 -10.88
CA THR A 98 7.24 -2.51 -12.20
C THR A 98 7.84 -1.48 -13.15
N VAL A 99 8.26 -1.91 -14.35
CA VAL A 99 8.67 -1.00 -15.41
C VAL A 99 7.62 -0.95 -16.50
N ALA A 100 7.25 0.25 -16.93
CA ALA A 100 6.41 0.45 -18.09
C ALA A 100 7.29 0.86 -19.28
N VAL A 101 7.28 0.03 -20.31
CA VAL A 101 8.17 0.17 -21.47
C VAL A 101 7.36 0.64 -22.67
N MET A 102 7.76 1.78 -23.25
CA MET A 102 7.15 2.26 -24.49
C MET A 102 7.48 1.32 -25.65
N PRO A 103 6.49 0.96 -26.49
CA PRO A 103 6.72 0.12 -27.65
C PRO A 103 7.42 0.89 -28.79
N PHE A 104 8.07 0.14 -29.69
CA PHE A 104 8.64 0.60 -30.95
C PHE A 104 9.78 1.62 -30.84
N LEU A 105 10.48 1.64 -29.71
CA LEU A 105 11.64 2.49 -29.48
C LEU A 105 12.94 1.67 -29.51
N PRO A 106 14.10 2.33 -29.70
CA PRO A 106 15.38 1.66 -29.92
C PRO A 106 15.78 0.62 -28.86
N THR A 107 15.37 0.79 -27.59
CA THR A 107 15.67 -0.15 -26.51
C THR A 107 14.45 -0.80 -25.88
N THR A 108 13.27 -0.75 -26.51
CA THR A 108 12.03 -1.39 -26.00
C THR A 108 12.29 -2.83 -25.56
N LYS A 109 12.81 -3.67 -26.46
CA LYS A 109 13.06 -5.08 -26.15
C LYS A 109 14.17 -5.26 -25.12
N GLN A 110 15.27 -4.50 -25.26
CA GLN A 110 16.41 -4.57 -24.35
C GLN A 110 15.99 -4.26 -22.91
N ASP A 111 15.26 -3.15 -22.71
CA ASP A 111 14.87 -2.67 -21.39
C ASP A 111 13.84 -3.61 -20.75
N ALA A 112 12.89 -4.14 -21.54
CA ALA A 112 11.94 -5.15 -21.09
C ALA A 112 12.62 -6.47 -20.68
N MET A 113 13.54 -6.99 -21.50
CA MET A 113 14.27 -8.23 -21.21
C MET A 113 15.16 -8.07 -19.96
N GLU A 114 15.87 -6.94 -19.83
CA GLU A 114 16.74 -6.69 -18.68
C GLU A 114 15.94 -6.51 -17.38
N ALA A 115 14.80 -5.82 -17.44
CA ALA A 115 13.91 -5.70 -16.28
C ALA A 115 13.36 -7.07 -15.83
N HIS A 116 12.89 -7.89 -16.78
CA HIS A 116 12.40 -9.23 -16.49
C HIS A 116 13.50 -10.11 -15.88
N LYS A 117 14.71 -10.09 -16.45
CA LYS A 117 15.88 -10.84 -15.95
C LYS A 117 16.23 -10.49 -14.49
N ARG A 118 15.94 -9.25 -14.06
CA ARG A 118 16.15 -8.77 -12.69
C ARG A 118 14.98 -9.06 -11.75
N GLY A 119 13.93 -9.71 -12.22
CA GLY A 119 12.73 -10.03 -11.44
C GLY A 119 11.77 -8.85 -11.27
N HIS A 120 11.90 -7.80 -12.09
CA HIS A 120 10.91 -6.73 -12.14
C HIS A 120 9.72 -7.12 -13.02
N ASP A 121 8.56 -6.57 -12.69
CA ASP A 121 7.39 -6.72 -13.54
C ASP A 121 7.55 -5.81 -14.77
N VAL A 122 7.08 -6.26 -15.93
CA VAL A 122 7.09 -5.49 -17.17
C VAL A 122 5.66 -5.25 -17.64
N ILE A 123 5.33 -4.00 -17.95
CA ILE A 123 4.05 -3.64 -18.60
C ILE A 123 4.31 -2.81 -19.85
N VAL A 124 3.36 -2.83 -20.79
CA VAL A 124 3.39 -1.94 -21.96
C VAL A 124 3.04 -0.53 -21.51
N HIS A 125 3.89 0.45 -21.81
CA HIS A 125 3.56 1.87 -21.66
C HIS A 125 3.02 2.41 -22.97
N LEU A 126 1.70 2.37 -23.17
CA LEU A 126 1.09 2.61 -24.47
C LEU A 126 0.88 4.11 -24.74
N PRO A 127 1.53 4.69 -25.78
CA PRO A 127 1.21 6.03 -26.29
C PRO A 127 -0.27 6.27 -26.57
N MET A 128 -0.83 7.30 -25.93
CA MET A 128 -2.23 7.69 -26.11
C MET A 128 -2.39 9.21 -26.25
N GLU A 129 -3.23 9.64 -27.19
CA GLU A 129 -3.45 11.06 -27.48
C GLU A 129 -3.93 11.82 -26.22
N PRO A 130 -3.24 12.90 -25.82
CA PRO A 130 -3.71 13.80 -24.77
C PRO A 130 -4.65 14.88 -25.31
N LYS A 131 -5.35 15.58 -24.42
CA LYS A 131 -6.11 16.80 -24.77
C LYS A 131 -5.19 17.94 -25.21
N GLN A 132 -4.01 18.02 -24.60
CA GLN A 132 -2.98 19.02 -24.85
C GLN A 132 -1.61 18.36 -24.73
N GLY A 133 -0.68 18.73 -25.61
CA GLY A 133 0.68 18.20 -25.64
C GLY A 133 1.30 18.39 -27.01
N LYS A 134 2.63 18.35 -27.07
CA LYS A 134 3.32 18.44 -28.36
C LYS A 134 3.33 17.09 -29.08
N PRO A 135 3.17 17.04 -30.40
CA PRO A 135 3.16 15.78 -31.16
C PRO A 135 4.38 14.90 -30.92
N GLU A 136 5.56 15.51 -30.75
CA GLU A 136 6.82 14.80 -30.50
C GLU A 136 6.87 14.04 -29.17
N TRP A 137 6.02 14.39 -28.20
CA TRP A 137 5.98 13.69 -26.90
C TRP A 137 5.18 12.40 -26.93
N LEU A 138 4.37 12.22 -27.98
CA LEU A 138 3.41 11.12 -28.03
C LEU A 138 4.10 9.76 -28.19
N GLY A 139 5.23 9.71 -28.91
CA GLY A 139 5.91 8.46 -29.24
C GLY A 139 5.23 7.66 -30.37
N PRO A 140 5.90 6.62 -30.87
CA PRO A 140 5.41 5.80 -31.98
C PRO A 140 4.21 4.94 -31.56
N GLY A 141 3.42 4.49 -32.54
CA GLY A 141 2.34 3.53 -32.28
C GLY A 141 1.09 4.09 -31.58
N ALA A 142 1.03 5.40 -31.32
CA ALA A 142 -0.01 5.99 -30.48
C ALA A 142 -1.45 5.74 -30.91
N ILE A 143 -2.30 5.54 -29.90
CA ILE A 143 -3.75 5.47 -30.02
C ILE A 143 -4.31 6.88 -30.05
N LYS A 144 -5.17 7.17 -31.03
CA LYS A 144 -5.80 8.49 -31.23
C LYS A 144 -7.31 8.37 -31.25
N GLY A 145 -7.99 9.43 -30.82
CA GLY A 145 -9.46 9.46 -30.70
C GLY A 145 -10.22 9.21 -32.00
N ASN A 146 -9.59 9.49 -33.15
CA ASN A 146 -10.19 9.37 -34.47
C ASN A 146 -9.97 8.00 -35.16
N MET A 147 -9.32 7.04 -34.47
CA MET A 147 -9.05 5.72 -35.03
C MET A 147 -10.31 4.84 -35.08
N THR A 148 -10.37 3.97 -36.10
CA THR A 148 -11.38 2.90 -36.16
C THR A 148 -11.11 1.84 -35.11
N ASP A 149 -12.10 0.97 -34.85
CA ASP A 149 -11.96 -0.08 -33.85
C ASP A 149 -10.84 -1.07 -34.24
N GLU A 150 -10.74 -1.39 -35.53
CA GLU A 150 -9.71 -2.27 -36.10
C GLU A 150 -8.31 -1.67 -35.97
N GLU A 151 -8.16 -0.37 -36.21
CA GLU A 151 -6.88 0.34 -36.06
C GLU A 151 -6.41 0.33 -34.60
N VAL A 152 -7.32 0.59 -33.65
CA VAL A 152 -7.02 0.51 -32.22
C VAL A 152 -6.57 -0.90 -31.87
N ARG A 153 -7.35 -1.93 -32.24
CA ARG A 153 -7.01 -3.33 -31.97
C ARG A 153 -5.65 -3.72 -32.53
N ALA A 154 -5.39 -3.39 -33.79
CA ALA A 154 -4.13 -3.73 -34.46
C ALA A 154 -2.93 -3.08 -33.76
N LYS A 155 -3.04 -1.80 -33.37
CA LYS A 155 -1.98 -1.07 -32.68
C LYS A 155 -1.72 -1.59 -31.26
N VAL A 156 -2.76 -1.84 -30.48
CA VAL A 156 -2.62 -2.42 -29.13
C VAL A 156 -1.97 -3.80 -29.21
N THR A 157 -2.42 -4.65 -30.14
CA THR A 157 -1.85 -5.99 -30.36
C THR A 157 -0.37 -5.90 -30.77
N ALA A 158 -0.02 -4.97 -31.65
CA ALA A 158 1.37 -4.77 -32.06
C ALA A 158 2.25 -4.28 -30.90
N ALA A 159 1.74 -3.39 -30.04
CA ALA A 159 2.46 -2.90 -28.87
C ALA A 159 2.73 -4.02 -27.85
N ILE A 160 1.74 -4.90 -27.60
CA ILE A 160 1.91 -6.08 -26.75
C ILE A 160 3.01 -7.01 -27.29
N LYS A 161 3.04 -7.24 -28.60
CA LYS A 161 4.06 -8.10 -29.24
C LYS A 161 5.46 -7.51 -29.18
N ASP A 162 5.59 -6.19 -29.18
CA ASP A 162 6.89 -5.53 -29.21
C ASP A 162 7.57 -5.43 -27.84
N VAL A 163 6.79 -5.47 -26.76
CA VAL A 163 7.28 -5.45 -25.37
C VAL A 163 7.28 -6.88 -24.80
N PRO A 164 8.41 -7.61 -24.84
CA PRO A 164 8.46 -8.97 -24.32
C PRO A 164 8.22 -9.00 -22.79
N TYR A 165 7.68 -10.12 -22.30
CA TYR A 165 7.37 -10.34 -20.88
C TYR A 165 6.30 -9.40 -20.28
N ALA A 166 5.61 -8.61 -21.10
CA ALA A 166 4.55 -7.74 -20.62
C ALA A 166 3.41 -8.54 -19.96
N ILE A 167 3.12 -8.22 -18.70
CA ILE A 167 2.02 -8.83 -17.92
C ILE A 167 0.78 -7.93 -17.83
N GLY A 168 0.91 -6.68 -18.28
CA GLY A 168 -0.11 -5.66 -18.19
C GLY A 168 0.21 -4.47 -19.11
N MET A 169 -0.58 -3.42 -18.99
CA MET A 169 -0.42 -2.19 -19.77
C MET A 169 -0.79 -0.96 -18.94
N ASN A 170 -0.20 0.19 -19.20
CA ASN A 170 -0.70 1.49 -18.77
C ASN A 170 -0.66 2.49 -19.93
N ASN A 171 -1.15 3.71 -19.69
CA ASN A 171 -1.15 4.78 -20.68
C ASN A 171 0.03 5.74 -20.49
N HIS A 172 0.76 6.00 -21.57
CA HIS A 172 1.57 7.20 -21.73
C HIS A 172 0.67 8.36 -22.15
N MET A 173 0.70 9.47 -21.42
CA MET A 173 -0.22 10.60 -21.60
C MET A 173 -1.69 10.15 -21.60
N GLY A 174 -2.41 10.30 -22.71
CA GLY A 174 -3.75 9.74 -22.87
C GLY A 174 -4.89 10.51 -22.24
N SER A 175 -4.71 11.77 -21.83
CA SER A 175 -5.78 12.54 -21.17
C SER A 175 -7.04 12.76 -22.02
N LYS A 176 -6.99 12.53 -23.33
CA LYS A 176 -8.16 12.49 -24.23
C LYS A 176 -8.66 11.05 -24.39
N VAL A 177 -7.79 10.12 -24.76
CA VAL A 177 -8.17 8.71 -25.05
C VAL A 177 -8.72 7.99 -23.82
N THR A 178 -8.13 8.19 -22.64
CA THR A 178 -8.60 7.54 -21.40
C THR A 178 -9.98 8.03 -20.95
N SER A 179 -10.50 9.13 -21.50
CA SER A 179 -11.88 9.58 -21.31
C SER A 179 -12.85 9.05 -22.39
N ASP A 180 -12.35 8.40 -23.45
CA ASP A 180 -13.16 7.86 -24.54
C ASP A 180 -13.59 6.41 -24.24
N LYS A 181 -14.89 6.21 -23.98
CA LYS A 181 -15.46 4.90 -23.66
C LYS A 181 -15.33 3.88 -24.80
N ARG A 182 -15.45 4.30 -26.06
CA ARG A 182 -15.35 3.39 -27.21
C ARG A 182 -13.92 2.88 -27.31
N ILE A 183 -12.95 3.79 -27.38
CA ILE A 183 -11.54 3.40 -27.53
C ILE A 183 -11.06 2.60 -26.32
N MET A 184 -11.31 3.07 -25.09
CA MET A 184 -10.85 2.32 -23.91
C MET A 184 -11.55 0.97 -23.75
N SER A 185 -12.80 0.80 -24.19
CA SER A 185 -13.42 -0.52 -24.21
C SER A 185 -12.60 -1.50 -25.04
N ILE A 186 -12.20 -1.07 -26.25
CA ILE A 186 -11.44 -1.89 -27.20
C ILE A 186 -10.04 -2.19 -26.66
N VAL A 187 -9.34 -1.19 -26.13
CA VAL A 187 -8.01 -1.37 -25.51
C VAL A 187 -8.08 -2.43 -24.40
N LEU A 188 -9.08 -2.34 -23.52
CA LEU A 188 -9.27 -3.29 -22.43
C LEU A 188 -9.68 -4.69 -22.92
N ASP A 189 -10.49 -4.78 -23.99
CA ASP A 189 -10.82 -6.06 -24.60
C ASP A 189 -9.57 -6.76 -25.13
N VAL A 190 -8.69 -6.05 -25.85
CA VAL A 190 -7.41 -6.61 -26.30
C VAL A 190 -6.53 -7.00 -25.12
N CYS A 191 -6.42 -6.17 -24.07
CA CYS A 191 -5.65 -6.54 -22.89
C CYS A 191 -6.17 -7.85 -22.28
N LYS A 192 -7.48 -7.96 -22.07
CA LYS A 192 -8.12 -9.15 -21.49
C LYS A 192 -7.91 -10.41 -22.33
N GLU A 193 -8.11 -10.31 -23.64
CA GLU A 193 -7.88 -11.43 -24.57
C GLU A 193 -6.44 -11.94 -24.54
N HIS A 194 -5.49 -11.05 -24.29
CA HIS A 194 -4.08 -11.37 -24.16
C HIS A 194 -3.66 -11.77 -22.74
N GLY A 195 -4.57 -11.80 -21.77
CA GLY A 195 -4.28 -12.12 -20.36
C GLY A 195 -3.68 -10.97 -19.54
N LEU A 196 -3.69 -9.74 -20.08
CA LEU A 196 -3.11 -8.55 -19.47
C LEU A 196 -4.17 -7.76 -18.68
N PHE A 197 -3.76 -7.15 -17.56
CA PHE A 197 -4.53 -6.10 -16.88
C PHE A 197 -4.13 -4.70 -17.40
N PHE A 198 -4.89 -3.68 -17.03
CA PHE A 198 -4.57 -2.29 -17.36
C PHE A 198 -4.46 -1.44 -16.08
N VAL A 199 -3.43 -0.61 -15.98
CA VAL A 199 -3.23 0.38 -14.92
C VAL A 199 -3.54 1.76 -15.48
N ASP A 200 -4.55 2.42 -14.91
CA ASP A 200 -4.82 3.82 -15.24
C ASP A 200 -3.75 4.72 -14.59
N SER A 201 -2.90 5.36 -15.40
CA SER A 201 -1.91 6.30 -14.87
C SER A 201 -2.55 7.56 -14.28
N ARG A 202 -3.85 7.80 -14.51
CA ARG A 202 -4.64 8.95 -14.04
C ARG A 202 -4.11 10.31 -14.50
N THR A 203 -3.79 10.43 -15.78
CA THR A 203 -3.39 11.71 -16.40
C THR A 203 -4.53 12.72 -16.54
N ASN A 204 -5.75 12.35 -16.12
CA ASN A 204 -6.90 13.25 -15.99
C ASN A 204 -7.94 12.69 -15.00
N TYR A 205 -8.83 13.56 -14.52
CA TYR A 205 -9.90 13.19 -13.58
C TYR A 205 -11.04 12.36 -14.21
N TRP A 206 -11.23 12.46 -15.53
CA TRP A 206 -12.38 11.91 -16.27
C TRP A 206 -12.08 10.56 -16.93
N SER A 207 -11.05 9.86 -16.46
CA SER A 207 -10.70 8.55 -17.00
C SER A 207 -11.82 7.55 -16.75
N VAL A 208 -12.18 6.79 -17.79
CA VAL A 208 -13.21 5.74 -17.74
C VAL A 208 -12.62 4.35 -17.48
N VAL A 209 -11.29 4.26 -17.36
CA VAL A 209 -10.56 2.99 -17.26
C VAL A 209 -11.00 2.15 -16.06
N PRO A 210 -11.09 2.68 -14.82
CA PRO A 210 -11.48 1.86 -13.67
C PRO A 210 -12.91 1.32 -13.79
N GLU A 211 -13.84 2.15 -14.30
CA GLU A 211 -15.25 1.76 -14.51
C GLU A 211 -15.35 0.61 -15.53
N LEU A 212 -14.67 0.76 -16.68
CA LEU A 212 -14.71 -0.24 -17.75
C LEU A 212 -13.97 -1.52 -17.37
N ALA A 213 -12.82 -1.42 -16.69
CA ALA A 213 -12.07 -2.57 -16.21
C ALA A 213 -12.94 -3.42 -15.26
N ALA A 214 -13.57 -2.79 -14.27
CA ALA A 214 -14.47 -3.48 -13.35
C ALA A 214 -15.64 -4.16 -14.08
N LYS A 215 -16.29 -3.48 -15.04
CA LYS A 215 -17.38 -4.06 -15.86
C LYS A 215 -16.93 -5.27 -16.68
N LYS A 216 -15.67 -5.30 -17.11
CA LYS A 216 -15.08 -6.41 -17.87
C LYS A 216 -14.49 -7.50 -16.96
N GLY A 217 -14.61 -7.39 -15.63
CA GLY A 217 -14.05 -8.34 -14.68
C GLY A 217 -12.51 -8.27 -14.60
N MET A 218 -11.93 -7.12 -14.92
CA MET A 218 -10.50 -6.85 -14.80
C MET A 218 -10.23 -6.01 -13.53
N PRO A 219 -9.02 -6.05 -12.98
CA PRO A 219 -8.61 -5.18 -11.87
C PRO A 219 -8.75 -3.70 -12.24
N PRO A 220 -9.50 -2.89 -11.48
CA PRO A 220 -9.63 -1.46 -11.70
C PRO A 220 -8.44 -0.69 -11.09
N VAL A 221 -7.22 -1.03 -11.51
CA VAL A 221 -5.98 -0.45 -10.97
C VAL A 221 -5.81 0.98 -11.44
N ARG A 222 -5.39 1.85 -10.52
CA ARG A 222 -5.13 3.26 -10.80
C ARG A 222 -3.89 3.73 -10.04
N ASN A 223 -3.23 4.76 -10.56
CA ASN A 223 -2.21 5.49 -9.84
C ASN A 223 -2.81 6.26 -8.65
N ASP A 224 -2.18 6.18 -7.49
CA ASP A 224 -2.57 6.94 -6.30
C ASP A 224 -1.71 8.20 -6.15
N VAL A 225 -0.42 8.13 -6.47
CA VAL A 225 0.54 9.23 -6.31
C VAL A 225 1.54 9.27 -7.47
N PHE A 226 1.63 10.40 -8.17
CA PHE A 226 2.77 10.70 -9.05
C PHE A 226 3.97 11.18 -8.24
N LEU A 227 5.17 10.69 -8.54
CA LEU A 227 6.39 11.02 -7.80
C LEU A 227 7.07 12.30 -8.34
N ASP A 228 6.99 12.54 -9.64
CA ASP A 228 7.93 13.43 -10.33
C ASP A 228 7.27 14.34 -11.37
N ASP A 229 6.00 14.70 -11.18
CA ASP A 229 5.28 15.72 -11.97
C ASP A 229 5.94 17.11 -11.89
N VAL A 230 6.83 17.32 -10.92
CA VAL A 230 7.79 18.43 -10.91
C VAL A 230 9.20 17.85 -10.86
N HIS A 231 10.03 18.18 -11.86
CA HIS A 231 11.37 17.62 -12.08
C HIS A 231 12.43 18.10 -11.06
N THR A 232 12.21 17.85 -9.78
CA THR A 232 13.15 18.19 -8.69
C THR A 232 13.17 17.09 -7.63
N LEU A 233 14.34 16.83 -7.04
CA LEU A 233 14.48 15.86 -5.95
C LEU A 233 13.63 16.24 -4.72
N ALA A 234 13.54 17.52 -4.40
CA ALA A 234 12.73 17.99 -3.28
C ALA A 234 11.25 17.65 -3.46
N HIS A 235 10.74 17.72 -4.70
CA HIS A 235 9.38 17.31 -5.00
C HIS A 235 9.18 15.81 -4.89
N VAL A 236 10.09 15.01 -5.46
CA VAL A 236 10.06 13.55 -5.33
C VAL A 236 10.00 13.12 -3.87
N ASN A 237 10.84 13.71 -3.00
CA ASN A 237 10.84 13.39 -1.57
C ASN A 237 9.53 13.78 -0.86
N ARG A 238 8.89 14.88 -1.26
CA ARG A 238 7.56 15.25 -0.75
C ARG A 238 6.50 14.25 -1.20
N GLN A 239 6.51 13.84 -2.47
CA GLN A 239 5.56 12.86 -2.98
C GLN A 239 5.74 11.48 -2.33
N LEU A 240 6.98 11.08 -2.03
CA LEU A 240 7.26 9.85 -1.26
C LEU A 240 6.76 9.94 0.19
N SER A 241 6.73 11.14 0.77
CA SER A 241 6.09 11.36 2.09
C SER A 241 4.58 11.19 1.99
N LYS A 242 3.95 11.66 0.91
CA LYS A 242 2.52 11.43 0.64
C LYS A 242 2.16 9.95 0.43
N VAL A 243 3.09 9.14 -0.07
CA VAL A 243 2.89 7.67 -0.13
C VAL A 243 2.72 7.10 1.28
N VAL A 244 3.51 7.55 2.25
CA VAL A 244 3.36 7.12 3.66
C VAL A 244 2.03 7.60 4.24
N GLU A 245 1.65 8.85 3.98
CA GLU A 245 0.35 9.41 4.41
C GLU A 245 -0.82 8.63 3.80
N TRP A 246 -0.76 8.31 2.51
CA TRP A 246 -1.77 7.48 1.82
C TRP A 246 -1.91 6.11 2.48
N LEU A 247 -0.77 5.47 2.77
CA LEU A 247 -0.72 4.17 3.43
C LEU A 247 -1.16 4.23 4.90
N ALA A 248 -1.33 5.40 5.51
CA ALA A 248 -1.94 5.50 6.83
C ALA A 248 -3.44 5.12 6.80
N GLU A 249 -4.10 5.38 5.68
CA GLU A 249 -5.55 5.18 5.50
C GLU A 249 -5.88 4.01 4.57
N HIS A 250 -4.90 3.51 3.81
CA HIS A 250 -5.07 2.47 2.79
C HIS A 250 -4.04 1.35 2.94
N ASN A 251 -4.43 0.13 2.57
CA ASN A 251 -3.54 -1.04 2.63
C ASN A 251 -2.62 -1.15 1.40
N THR A 252 -2.92 -0.43 0.32
CA THR A 252 -2.16 -0.50 -0.92
C THR A 252 -1.93 0.89 -1.49
N CYS A 253 -0.77 1.09 -2.10
CA CYS A 253 -0.45 2.28 -2.88
C CYS A 253 0.19 1.88 -4.20
N VAL A 254 -0.35 2.34 -5.31
CA VAL A 254 0.33 2.35 -6.61
C VAL A 254 0.87 3.74 -6.84
N THR A 255 2.17 3.86 -7.07
CA THR A 255 2.81 5.15 -7.33
C THR A 255 3.63 5.10 -8.62
N ILE A 256 3.56 6.17 -9.40
CA ILE A 256 4.22 6.27 -10.71
C ILE A 256 5.30 7.35 -10.66
N GLY A 257 6.51 6.99 -11.11
CA GLY A 257 7.56 7.93 -11.50
C GLY A 257 8.03 7.64 -12.92
N HIS A 258 8.97 8.42 -13.42
CA HIS A 258 9.46 8.30 -14.80
C HIS A 258 10.99 8.24 -14.85
N VAL A 259 11.52 7.60 -15.89
CA VAL A 259 12.90 7.84 -16.35
C VAL A 259 12.95 9.11 -17.24
N GLY A 260 14.10 9.41 -17.84
CA GLY A 260 14.25 10.54 -18.76
C GLY A 260 14.59 11.84 -18.03
N VAL A 261 13.82 12.90 -18.25
CA VAL A 261 14.14 14.23 -17.70
C VAL A 261 14.15 14.22 -16.17
N SER A 262 13.19 13.51 -15.55
CA SER A 262 13.11 13.34 -14.10
C SER A 262 13.90 12.15 -13.56
N GLY A 263 14.40 11.27 -14.43
CA GLY A 263 14.88 9.93 -14.04
C GLY A 263 15.94 9.89 -12.95
N MET A 264 16.88 10.85 -12.92
CA MET A 264 17.87 10.92 -11.82
C MET A 264 17.27 11.38 -10.50
N TYR A 265 16.27 12.26 -10.53
CA TYR A 265 15.58 12.71 -9.32
C TYR A 265 14.72 11.59 -8.75
N THR A 266 13.98 10.90 -9.62
CA THR A 266 13.12 9.77 -9.27
C THR A 266 13.94 8.63 -8.69
N SER A 267 15.00 8.19 -9.37
CA SER A 267 15.89 7.13 -8.86
C SER A 267 16.59 7.51 -7.55
N SER A 268 17.10 8.74 -7.42
CA SER A 268 17.76 9.18 -6.18
C SER A 268 16.77 9.28 -5.00
N GLY A 269 15.57 9.81 -5.24
CA GLY A 269 14.52 9.92 -4.22
C GLY A 269 14.05 8.54 -3.75
N LEU A 270 13.80 7.62 -4.69
CA LEU A 270 13.45 6.24 -4.37
C LEU A 270 14.59 5.54 -3.61
N HIS A 271 15.81 5.58 -4.12
CA HIS A 271 16.96 4.92 -3.49
C HIS A 271 17.16 5.37 -2.04
N SER A 272 17.07 6.68 -1.79
CA SER A 272 17.21 7.24 -0.43
C SER A 272 16.02 6.95 0.48
N SER A 273 14.81 6.84 -0.06
CA SER A 273 13.58 6.67 0.74
C SER A 273 13.21 5.21 0.98
N VAL A 274 13.68 4.27 0.15
CA VAL A 274 13.37 2.84 0.24
C VAL A 274 13.60 2.27 1.66
N PRO A 275 14.73 2.52 2.35
CA PRO A 275 14.93 2.00 3.70
C PRO A 275 13.83 2.40 4.67
N LYS A 276 13.45 3.68 4.67
CA LYS A 276 12.38 4.20 5.53
C LYS A 276 11.00 3.69 5.10
N LEU A 277 10.72 3.63 3.80
CA LEU A 277 9.44 3.13 3.30
C LEU A 277 9.23 1.65 3.65
N LYS A 278 10.30 0.84 3.69
CA LYS A 278 10.25 -0.57 4.12
C LYS A 278 9.82 -0.73 5.58
N GLU A 279 9.96 0.30 6.42
CA GLU A 279 9.43 0.29 7.80
C GLU A 279 7.90 0.41 7.83
N HIS A 280 7.29 0.94 6.77
CA HIS A 280 5.85 1.23 6.71
C HIS A 280 5.07 0.32 5.76
N ALA A 281 5.72 -0.25 4.73
CA ALA A 281 5.09 -1.10 3.74
C ALA A 281 6.08 -2.02 3.02
N GLN A 282 5.57 -3.16 2.56
CA GLN A 282 6.29 -4.07 1.67
C GLN A 282 6.28 -3.53 0.23
N PHE A 283 7.45 -3.44 -0.39
CA PHE A 283 7.56 -3.22 -1.83
C PHE A 283 7.19 -4.48 -2.59
N VAL A 284 6.25 -4.36 -3.51
CA VAL A 284 5.76 -5.47 -4.34
C VAL A 284 5.71 -5.06 -5.81
N GLY A 285 5.66 -6.05 -6.71
CA GLY A 285 5.35 -5.79 -8.11
C GLY A 285 3.85 -5.51 -8.29
N ILE A 286 3.48 -4.89 -9.40
CA ILE A 286 2.06 -4.69 -9.70
C ILE A 286 1.33 -6.04 -9.89
N SER A 287 2.03 -7.07 -10.39
CA SER A 287 1.55 -8.46 -10.49
C SER A 287 1.01 -8.99 -9.17
N ASP A 288 1.73 -8.68 -8.08
CA ASP A 288 1.39 -9.14 -6.75
C ASP A 288 0.11 -8.46 -6.26
N LEU A 289 -0.03 -7.14 -6.50
CA LEU A 289 -1.26 -6.43 -6.16
C LEU A 289 -2.46 -6.93 -6.97
N VAL A 290 -2.35 -7.06 -8.29
CA VAL A 290 -3.48 -7.51 -9.13
C VAL A 290 -3.97 -8.91 -8.76
N ARG A 291 -3.04 -9.81 -8.41
CA ARG A 291 -3.35 -11.17 -7.95
C ARG A 291 -3.98 -11.16 -6.57
N ASP A 292 -3.34 -10.50 -5.60
CA ASP A 292 -3.70 -10.67 -4.19
C ASP A 292 -4.89 -9.80 -3.75
N VAL A 293 -5.14 -8.67 -4.43
CA VAL A 293 -6.23 -7.74 -4.08
C VAL A 293 -7.46 -7.99 -4.94
N TRP A 294 -7.27 -8.26 -6.24
CA TRP A 294 -8.36 -8.40 -7.21
C TRP A 294 -8.51 -9.81 -7.77
N GLY A 295 -7.69 -10.78 -7.36
CA GLY A 295 -7.81 -12.16 -7.82
C GLY A 295 -7.51 -12.35 -9.30
N TRP A 296 -6.72 -11.46 -9.92
CA TRP A 296 -6.39 -11.57 -11.34
C TRP A 296 -5.50 -12.77 -11.62
N THR A 297 -5.93 -13.65 -12.52
CA THR A 297 -5.22 -14.85 -12.94
C THR A 297 -4.98 -14.88 -14.46
N GLY A 298 -4.91 -13.71 -15.10
CA GLY A 298 -4.58 -13.64 -16.52
C GLY A 298 -3.21 -14.26 -16.80
N ASP A 299 -3.09 -15.00 -17.91
CA ASP A 299 -1.86 -15.68 -18.31
C ASP A 299 -1.31 -15.06 -19.61
N PRO A 300 -0.30 -14.18 -19.53
CA PRO A 300 0.34 -13.57 -20.69
C PRO A 300 1.15 -14.56 -21.53
N ALA A 301 1.45 -15.76 -21.01
CA ALA A 301 2.37 -16.72 -21.64
C ALA A 301 1.84 -17.30 -22.96
N THR A 302 0.55 -17.16 -23.27
CA THR A 302 0.01 -17.55 -24.57
C THR A 302 0.45 -16.63 -25.72
N ASN A 303 1.19 -15.54 -25.44
CA ASN A 303 1.59 -14.52 -26.42
C ASN A 303 3.09 -14.33 -26.62
N THR A 304 3.93 -15.03 -25.86
CA THR A 304 5.38 -14.95 -26.06
C THR A 304 5.84 -16.07 -26.99
N THR A 305 5.99 -15.78 -28.28
CA THR A 305 7.07 -16.42 -29.03
C THR A 305 8.36 -15.97 -28.35
N THR A 306 8.93 -16.82 -27.50
CA THR A 306 10.32 -16.68 -27.07
C THR A 306 11.14 -16.45 -28.34
N PRO A 307 11.91 -15.36 -28.45
CA PRO A 307 12.90 -15.27 -29.51
C PRO A 307 13.76 -16.54 -29.36
N SER A 308 13.79 -17.38 -30.39
CA SER A 308 14.75 -18.48 -30.41
C SER A 308 16.11 -17.85 -30.19
N ASP A 309 16.81 -18.27 -29.14
CA ASP A 309 18.20 -17.87 -28.89
C ASP A 309 19.00 -18.16 -30.17
N GLY A 310 19.23 -17.10 -30.94
CA GLY A 310 20.00 -17.16 -32.18
C GLY A 310 21.44 -17.39 -31.81
N GLN A 311 21.94 -18.56 -32.21
CA GLN A 311 23.36 -18.86 -32.35
C GLN A 311 24.05 -17.87 -33.29
#